data_AF-A0A2V5TMU3-F1
#
_entry.id   AF-A0A2V5TMU3-F1
#
_cell.length_a   1.000
_cell.length_b   1.000
_cell.length_c   1.000
_cell.angle_alpha   90.00
_cell.angle_beta   90.00
_cell.angle_gamma   90.00
#
_symmetry.space_group_name_H-M   'P 1'
#
loop_
_entity.id
_entity.type
_entity.pdbx_description
1 polymer ?
#
loop_
_entity_poly.entity_id
_entity_poly.type
_entity_poly.pdbx_seq_one_letter_code
_entity_poly.pdbx_strand_id
1 'polypeptide(L)'
;MASDTVYFLVAELPDRVVRNDSYVLPLSKEEDINYARYLISRYGSGYAADDRTIVVANVAAAKDNINRNFLDTKLPKWSWQISQFLGFAEITAEVLDGNPTQLEPFDGSHGGQATIGFWDYTVVKELGSVPLYLSIVPDGQNLQFYWSGVGTNDIFTLEAKESLTSTNWFPIPGAAWPLKTNQWTLPLTNAPARFYRVRAEQANN
;
A
#
# COMPACT_ATOMS: atom_id res chain seq x y z
N MET A 1 9.47 -11.27 22.59
CA MET A 1 9.84 -10.00 21.94
C MET A 1 8.71 -9.65 21.00
N ALA A 2 8.23 -8.40 20.98
CA ALA A 2 7.23 -8.01 19.98
C ALA A 2 7.90 -8.11 18.60
N SER A 3 7.38 -8.98 17.74
CA SER A 3 7.85 -9.04 16.35
C SER A 3 7.47 -7.75 15.65
N ASP A 4 8.40 -7.17 14.91
CA ASP A 4 8.13 -6.03 14.06
C ASP A 4 7.01 -6.39 13.08
N THR A 5 6.07 -5.46 12.88
CA THR A 5 4.96 -5.66 11.94
C THR A 5 5.48 -5.58 10.52
N VAL A 6 5.14 -6.56 9.70
CA VAL A 6 5.42 -6.58 8.26
C VAL A 6 4.10 -6.35 7.53
N TYR A 7 4.13 -5.44 6.55
CA TYR A 7 2.98 -5.10 5.74
C TYR A 7 3.02 -5.89 4.43
N PHE A 8 1.84 -6.36 4.02
CA PHE A 8 1.63 -7.11 2.80
C PHE A 8 0.55 -6.44 1.96
N LEU A 9 0.71 -6.50 0.64
CA LEU A 9 -0.32 -6.08 -0.30
C LEU A 9 -1.24 -7.26 -0.58
N VAL A 10 -2.53 -7.04 -0.40
CA VAL A 10 -3.58 -7.96 -0.82
C VAL A 10 -4.28 -7.35 -2.03
N ALA A 11 -4.42 -8.13 -3.09
CA ALA A 11 -5.05 -7.71 -4.34
C ALA A 11 -5.77 -8.88 -4.99
N GLU A 12 -6.55 -8.59 -6.05
CA GLU A 12 -7.19 -9.63 -6.85
C GLU A 12 -6.15 -10.61 -7.41
N LEU A 13 -6.55 -11.88 -7.51
CA LEU A 13 -5.79 -12.93 -8.16
C LEU A 13 -5.41 -12.46 -9.58
N PRO A 14 -4.14 -12.53 -9.99
CA PRO A 14 -3.73 -11.91 -11.26
C PRO A 14 -4.33 -12.52 -12.53
N ASP A 15 -4.82 -13.76 -12.48
CA ASP A 15 -5.59 -14.40 -13.54
C ASP A 15 -7.08 -14.02 -13.53
N ARG A 16 -7.53 -13.27 -12.51
CA ARG A 16 -8.92 -12.87 -12.26
C ARG A 16 -9.06 -11.40 -11.88
N VAL A 17 -8.16 -10.54 -12.36
CA VAL A 17 -8.27 -9.10 -12.12
C VAL A 17 -9.50 -8.54 -12.83
N VAL A 18 -10.43 -8.00 -12.04
CA VAL A 18 -11.66 -7.37 -12.54
C VAL A 18 -11.71 -5.90 -12.15
N ARG A 19 -11.31 -5.57 -10.92
CA ARG A 19 -11.41 -4.24 -10.31
C ARG A 19 -10.07 -3.52 -10.25
N ASN A 20 -8.97 -4.27 -10.14
CA ASN A 20 -7.62 -3.73 -10.00
C ASN A 20 -7.47 -2.81 -8.78
N ASP A 21 -8.07 -3.22 -7.65
CA ASP A 21 -7.92 -2.58 -6.35
C ASP A 21 -7.13 -3.47 -5.38
N SER A 22 -6.69 -2.87 -4.28
CA SER A 22 -5.82 -3.54 -3.30
C SER A 22 -5.95 -2.91 -1.94
N TYR A 23 -5.53 -3.62 -0.90
CA TYR A 23 -5.45 -3.12 0.47
C TYR A 23 -4.22 -3.70 1.18
N VAL A 24 -3.90 -3.13 2.35
CA VAL A 24 -2.74 -3.51 3.14
C VAL A 24 -3.14 -4.41 4.29
N LEU A 25 -2.43 -5.53 4.42
CA LEU A 25 -2.52 -6.47 5.53
C LEU A 25 -1.28 -6.33 6.44
N PRO A 26 -1.43 -5.83 7.67
CA PRO A 26 -0.39 -5.88 8.68
C PRO A 26 -0.34 -7.26 9.36
N LEU A 27 0.84 -7.89 9.43
CA LEU A 27 1.08 -9.13 10.14
C LEU A 27 2.23 -8.97 11.14
N SER A 28 2.05 -9.50 12.35
CA SER A 28 3.06 -9.44 13.41
C SER A 28 3.42 -10.82 13.99
N LYS A 29 2.79 -11.90 13.55
CA LYS A 29 3.19 -13.26 13.96
C LYS A 29 4.04 -13.89 12.86
N GLU A 30 5.15 -14.49 13.24
CA GLU A 30 6.10 -15.09 12.30
C GLU A 30 5.45 -16.17 11.43
N GLU A 31 4.56 -16.99 12.00
CA GLU A 31 3.80 -18.02 11.27
C GLU A 31 2.94 -17.40 10.15
N ASP A 32 2.21 -16.33 10.46
CA ASP A 32 1.36 -15.63 9.49
C ASP A 32 2.20 -14.95 8.40
N ILE A 33 3.31 -14.33 8.78
CA ILE A 33 4.28 -13.69 7.86
C ILE A 33 4.86 -14.73 6.90
N ASN A 34 5.27 -15.89 7.42
CA ASN A 34 5.82 -16.97 6.61
C ASN A 34 4.77 -17.55 5.67
N TYR A 35 3.52 -17.68 6.11
CA TYR A 35 2.43 -18.14 5.25
C TYR A 35 2.10 -17.12 4.14
N ALA A 36 2.08 -15.82 4.45
CA ALA A 36 1.91 -14.76 3.46
C ALA A 36 3.02 -14.80 2.38
N ARG A 37 4.28 -15.01 2.79
CA ARG A 37 5.41 -15.21 1.87
C ARG A 37 5.26 -16.48 1.03
N TYR A 38 4.75 -17.57 1.63
CA TYR A 38 4.42 -18.78 0.91
C TYR A 38 3.38 -18.51 -0.19
N LEU A 39 2.28 -17.81 0.11
CA LEU A 39 1.24 -17.46 -0.87
C LEU A 39 1.80 -16.63 -2.04
N ILE A 40 2.72 -15.70 -1.77
CA ILE A 40 3.43 -14.92 -2.81
C ILE A 40 4.26 -15.85 -3.71
N SER A 41 4.99 -16.81 -3.13
CA SER A 41 5.82 -17.74 -3.92
C SER A 41 4.97 -18.73 -4.73
N ARG A 42 3.79 -19.11 -4.23
CA ARG A 42 2.85 -20.00 -4.94
C ARG A 42 2.20 -19.33 -6.14
N TYR A 43 1.99 -18.02 -6.11
CA TYR A 43 1.43 -17.27 -7.22
C TYR A 43 2.07 -17.63 -8.58
N GLY A 44 3.40 -17.66 -8.66
CA GLY A 44 4.11 -17.98 -9.91
C GLY A 44 3.92 -19.41 -10.43
N SER A 45 3.38 -20.32 -9.61
CA SER A 45 3.16 -21.74 -9.93
C SER A 45 1.68 -22.13 -9.94
N GLY A 46 0.78 -21.20 -9.66
CA GLY A 46 -0.64 -21.44 -9.45
C GLY A 46 -0.99 -21.93 -8.04
N TYR A 47 -2.20 -21.61 -7.59
CA TYR A 47 -2.75 -22.05 -6.31
C TYR A 47 -3.40 -23.44 -6.43
N ALA A 48 -3.21 -24.27 -5.40
CA ALA A 48 -3.96 -25.51 -5.19
C ALA A 48 -5.26 -25.22 -4.45
N ALA A 49 -6.20 -26.17 -4.47
CA ALA A 49 -7.52 -25.99 -3.86
C ALA A 49 -7.47 -25.82 -2.33
N ASP A 50 -6.40 -26.27 -1.69
CA ASP A 50 -6.12 -26.18 -0.25
C ASP A 50 -5.23 -24.98 0.13
N ASP A 51 -4.78 -24.20 -0.87
CA ASP A 51 -4.08 -22.95 -0.58
C ASP A 51 -5.10 -21.95 -0.03
N ARG A 52 -4.98 -21.63 1.26
CA ARG A 52 -5.89 -20.75 2.00
C ARG A 52 -5.63 -19.29 1.62
N THR A 53 -6.04 -18.89 0.43
CA THR A 53 -5.69 -17.58 -0.14
C THR A 53 -6.46 -16.42 0.49
N ILE A 54 -7.64 -16.68 1.05
CA ILE A 54 -8.53 -15.64 1.53
C ILE A 54 -8.04 -15.10 2.87
N VAL A 55 -7.85 -13.79 2.95
CA VAL A 55 -7.52 -13.08 4.19
C VAL A 55 -8.81 -12.80 4.95
N VAL A 56 -8.92 -13.34 6.16
CA VAL A 56 -10.03 -13.06 7.08
C VAL A 56 -9.57 -12.08 8.14
N ALA A 57 -10.26 -10.95 8.26
CA ALA A 57 -9.84 -9.88 9.16
C ALA A 57 -11.02 -9.02 9.62
N ASN A 58 -10.88 -8.42 10.80
CA ASN A 58 -11.72 -7.30 11.19
C ASN A 58 -11.12 -6.00 10.65
N VAL A 59 -11.99 -5.09 10.26
CA VAL A 59 -11.66 -3.74 9.82
C VAL A 59 -12.24 -2.71 10.79
N ALA A 60 -11.66 -1.51 10.80
CA ALA A 60 -12.17 -0.36 11.53
C ALA A 60 -11.91 0.92 10.71
N ALA A 61 -12.46 2.05 11.13
CA ALA A 61 -12.15 3.35 10.53
C ALA A 61 -10.63 3.60 10.55
N ALA A 62 -10.11 4.13 9.44
CA ALA A 62 -8.68 4.36 9.25
C ALA A 62 -8.15 5.37 10.28
N LYS A 63 -7.06 4.99 10.95
CA LYS A 63 -6.34 5.78 11.95
C LYS A 63 -5.01 6.31 11.42
N ASP A 64 -4.44 5.63 10.44
CA ASP A 64 -3.15 5.95 9.83
C ASP A 64 -3.28 6.17 8.32
N ASN A 65 -2.15 6.35 7.63
CA ASN A 65 -2.07 6.60 6.19
C ASN A 65 -1.53 5.39 5.41
N ILE A 66 -1.53 4.20 6.02
CA ILE A 66 -0.91 2.99 5.48
C ILE A 66 -1.84 2.30 4.49
N ASN A 67 -3.10 2.08 4.84
CA ASN A 67 -4.04 1.37 3.97
C ASN A 67 -4.44 2.22 2.76
N ARG A 68 -3.99 1.82 1.57
CA ARG A 68 -4.19 2.52 0.30
C ARG A 68 -4.37 1.51 -0.82
N ASN A 69 -4.96 1.97 -1.93
CA ASN A 69 -4.90 1.21 -3.17
C ASN A 69 -3.52 1.44 -3.82
N PHE A 70 -2.60 0.48 -3.67
CA PHE A 70 -1.26 0.54 -4.28
C PHE A 70 -1.24 0.14 -5.77
N LEU A 71 -2.35 -0.36 -6.31
CA LEU A 71 -2.50 -0.63 -7.75
C LEU A 71 -2.96 0.61 -8.53
N ASP A 72 -3.50 1.62 -7.85
CA ASP A 72 -3.79 2.93 -8.45
C ASP A 72 -2.55 3.83 -8.33
N THR A 73 -2.14 4.45 -9.43
CA THR A 73 -0.95 5.29 -9.50
C THR A 73 -1.01 6.56 -8.64
N LYS A 74 -2.21 6.99 -8.23
CA LYS A 74 -2.43 8.12 -7.31
C LYS A 74 -2.44 7.71 -5.85
N LEU A 75 -2.40 6.41 -5.56
CA LEU A 75 -2.33 5.84 -4.22
C LEU A 75 -3.45 6.35 -3.28
N PRO A 76 -4.73 6.33 -3.70
CA PRO A 76 -5.83 6.82 -2.88
C PRO A 76 -5.89 6.03 -1.56
N LYS A 77 -6.18 6.75 -0.49
CA LYS A 77 -6.34 6.20 0.85
C LYS A 77 -7.72 5.58 1.01
N TRP A 78 -7.78 4.44 1.70
CA TRP A 78 -9.03 3.87 2.19
C TRP A 78 -9.45 4.54 3.51
N SER A 79 -10.75 4.75 3.68
CA SER A 79 -11.37 5.23 4.93
C SER A 79 -11.42 4.17 6.03
N TRP A 80 -11.03 2.93 5.73
CA TRP A 80 -10.90 1.82 6.67
C TRP A 80 -9.47 1.24 6.69
N GLN A 81 -9.17 0.45 7.72
CA GLN A 81 -7.95 -0.35 7.82
C GLN A 81 -8.21 -1.67 8.54
N ILE A 82 -7.32 -2.65 8.37
CA ILE A 82 -7.34 -3.88 9.17
C ILE A 82 -7.06 -3.54 10.64
N SER A 83 -8.00 -3.91 11.50
CA SER A 83 -7.88 -3.76 12.96
C SER A 83 -7.42 -5.05 13.63
N GLN A 84 -7.73 -6.20 13.04
CA GLN A 84 -7.30 -7.51 13.53
C GLN A 84 -7.25 -8.54 12.39
N PHE A 85 -6.11 -9.20 12.23
CA PHE A 85 -6.01 -10.39 11.39
C PHE A 85 -6.56 -11.62 12.13
N LEU A 86 -7.48 -12.36 11.49
CA LEU A 86 -8.12 -13.54 12.08
C LEU A 86 -7.54 -14.85 11.52
N GLY A 87 -7.03 -14.83 10.29
CA GLY A 87 -6.38 -15.98 9.68
C GLY A 87 -6.54 -16.01 8.18
N PHE A 88 -5.96 -17.05 7.59
CA PHE A 88 -6.13 -17.41 6.20
C PHE A 88 -7.19 -18.51 6.06
N ALA A 89 -8.06 -18.41 5.06
CA ALA A 89 -9.14 -19.34 4.80
C ALA A 89 -9.18 -19.83 3.35
N GLU A 90 -9.71 -21.03 3.15
CA GLU A 90 -9.99 -21.61 1.82
C GLU A 90 -11.31 -21.03 1.27
N ILE A 91 -12.27 -20.82 2.16
CA ILE A 91 -13.60 -20.30 1.87
C ILE A 91 -14.11 -19.53 3.09
N THR A 92 -14.91 -18.51 2.83
CA THR A 92 -15.64 -17.74 3.86
C THR A 92 -17.12 -17.75 3.54
N ALA A 93 -17.98 -17.34 4.48
CA ALA A 93 -19.40 -17.17 4.15
C ALA A 93 -19.56 -16.05 3.10
N GLU A 94 -20.47 -16.21 2.13
CA GLU A 94 -20.70 -15.24 1.04
C GLU A 94 -21.00 -13.82 1.55
N VAL A 95 -21.56 -13.69 2.76
CA VAL A 95 -21.82 -12.39 3.41
C VAL A 95 -20.54 -11.59 3.73
N LEU A 96 -19.38 -12.26 3.80
CA LEU A 96 -18.07 -11.64 4.01
C LEU A 96 -17.37 -11.28 2.69
N ASP A 97 -17.92 -11.73 1.56
CA ASP A 97 -17.41 -11.43 0.24
C ASP A 97 -17.77 -9.99 -0.16
N GLY A 98 -16.94 -9.41 -1.03
CA GLY A 98 -16.98 -8.01 -1.40
C GLY A 98 -15.68 -7.60 -2.06
N ASN A 99 -15.26 -6.36 -1.85
CA ASN A 99 -13.95 -5.85 -2.28
C ASN A 99 -13.64 -4.54 -1.55
N PRO A 100 -12.38 -4.08 -1.60
CA PRO A 100 -11.98 -2.80 -1.04
C PRO A 100 -12.84 -1.62 -1.47
N THR A 101 -13.16 -1.53 -2.77
CA THR A 101 -13.94 -0.42 -3.32
C THR A 101 -15.39 -0.41 -2.80
N GLN A 102 -16.05 -1.56 -2.70
CA GLN A 102 -17.43 -1.66 -2.17
C GLN A 102 -17.53 -1.33 -0.68
N LEU A 103 -16.45 -1.51 0.07
CA LEU A 103 -16.40 -1.14 1.49
C LEU A 103 -16.31 0.38 1.68
N GLU A 104 -16.03 1.17 0.63
CA GLU A 104 -16.03 2.64 0.71
C GLU A 104 -17.43 3.27 0.50
N PRO A 105 -17.77 4.33 1.25
CA PRO A 105 -17.06 4.86 2.41
C PRO A 105 -17.34 4.03 3.67
N PHE A 106 -16.32 3.83 4.50
CA PHE A 106 -16.44 3.21 5.81
C PHE A 106 -16.19 4.24 6.92
N ASP A 107 -17.22 4.55 7.68
CA ASP A 107 -17.16 5.49 8.81
C ASP A 107 -17.27 4.79 10.18
N GLY A 108 -17.44 3.47 10.20
CA GLY A 108 -17.64 2.68 11.41
C GLY A 108 -18.98 2.92 12.11
N SER A 109 -19.95 3.60 11.47
CA SER A 109 -21.24 3.97 12.06
C SER A 109 -22.13 2.79 12.49
N HIS A 110 -21.86 1.58 12.00
CA HIS A 110 -22.63 0.36 12.29
C HIS A 110 -21.98 -0.52 13.38
N GLY A 111 -21.43 0.09 14.44
CA GLY A 111 -20.80 -0.63 15.55
C GLY A 111 -19.27 -0.73 15.48
N GLY A 112 -18.63 0.08 14.63
CA GLY A 112 -17.19 0.34 14.66
C GLY A 112 -16.28 -0.73 14.06
N GLN A 113 -16.80 -1.92 13.76
CA GLN A 113 -16.03 -3.03 13.20
C GLN A 113 -16.86 -3.81 12.18
N ALA A 114 -16.23 -4.21 11.08
CA ALA A 114 -16.78 -5.18 10.13
C ALA A 114 -15.77 -6.31 9.93
N THR A 115 -16.23 -7.51 9.56
CA THR A 115 -15.34 -8.62 9.18
C THR A 115 -15.33 -8.74 7.66
N ILE A 116 -14.15 -8.85 7.08
CA ILE A 116 -13.95 -9.07 5.65
C ILE A 116 -13.40 -10.48 5.40
N GLY A 117 -13.71 -11.00 4.23
CA GLY A 117 -13.16 -12.24 3.70
C GLY A 117 -13.33 -12.28 2.20
N PHE A 118 -12.83 -11.26 1.50
CA PHE A 118 -13.06 -11.02 0.07
C PHE A 118 -12.55 -12.19 -0.77
N TRP A 119 -13.42 -12.76 -1.60
CA TRP A 119 -13.09 -13.84 -2.51
C TRP A 119 -12.30 -13.31 -3.70
N ASP A 120 -11.48 -14.16 -4.31
CA ASP A 120 -10.55 -13.80 -5.38
C ASP A 120 -9.47 -12.78 -4.99
N TYR A 121 -9.28 -12.48 -3.69
CA TYR A 121 -8.15 -11.70 -3.19
C TYR A 121 -7.13 -12.59 -2.48
N THR A 122 -5.84 -12.29 -2.67
CA THR A 122 -4.74 -12.98 -1.99
C THR A 122 -3.58 -12.04 -1.72
N VAL A 123 -2.63 -12.49 -0.91
CA VAL A 123 -1.37 -11.76 -0.70
C VAL A 123 -0.51 -11.85 -1.96
N VAL A 124 -0.21 -10.69 -2.56
CA VAL A 124 0.54 -10.62 -3.83
C VAL A 124 1.95 -10.05 -3.67
N LYS A 125 2.24 -9.32 -2.59
CA LYS A 125 3.53 -8.65 -2.40
C LYS A 125 3.82 -8.34 -0.93
N GLU A 126 5.10 -8.49 -0.54
CA GLU A 126 5.60 -7.96 0.74
C GLU A 126 6.02 -6.49 0.57
N LEU A 127 5.55 -5.63 1.46
CA LEU A 127 5.84 -4.19 1.49
C LEU A 127 6.92 -3.83 2.53
N GLY A 128 7.32 -4.79 3.37
CA GLY A 128 8.29 -4.61 4.44
C GLY A 128 7.69 -3.96 5.69
N SER A 129 8.53 -3.46 6.59
CA SER A 129 8.10 -2.83 7.85
C SER A 129 7.64 -1.37 7.69
N VAL A 130 7.92 -0.76 6.54
CA VAL A 130 7.55 0.63 6.22
C VAL A 130 7.06 0.68 4.75
N PRO A 131 5.75 0.64 4.48
CA PRO A 131 5.21 0.56 3.13
C PRO A 131 5.25 1.91 2.39
N LEU A 132 6.46 2.40 2.14
CA LEU A 132 6.72 3.58 1.29
C LEU A 132 6.72 3.18 -0.18
N TYR A 133 5.94 3.88 -0.97
CA TYR A 133 5.83 3.69 -2.41
C TYR A 133 5.85 5.04 -3.10
N LEU A 134 6.52 5.10 -4.25
CA LEU A 134 6.58 6.26 -5.12
C LEU A 134 6.04 5.84 -6.48
N SER A 135 5.01 6.55 -6.93
CA SER A 135 4.44 6.43 -8.26
C SER A 135 4.73 7.71 -9.05
N ILE A 136 5.06 7.54 -10.32
CA ILE A 136 5.36 8.64 -11.25
C ILE A 136 4.47 8.45 -12.47
N VAL A 137 3.62 9.44 -12.74
CA VAL A 137 2.65 9.42 -13.84
C VAL A 137 2.99 10.55 -14.81
N PRO A 138 3.34 10.25 -16.07
CA PRO A 138 3.45 11.27 -17.11
C PRO A 138 2.09 11.92 -17.37
N ASP A 139 2.05 13.25 -17.39
CA ASP A 139 0.83 14.05 -17.60
C ASP A 139 1.14 15.25 -18.50
N GLY A 140 1.05 15.03 -19.82
CA GLY A 140 1.40 16.03 -20.83
C GLY A 140 2.85 16.50 -20.70
N GLN A 141 3.05 17.77 -20.33
CA GLN A 141 4.37 18.38 -20.12
C GLN A 141 4.86 18.29 -18.67
N ASN A 142 4.23 17.45 -17.85
CA ASN A 142 4.55 17.28 -16.44
C ASN A 142 4.80 15.80 -16.08
N LEU A 143 5.53 15.60 -14.99
CA LEU A 143 5.58 14.37 -14.23
C LEU A 143 4.83 14.59 -12.92
N GLN A 144 3.79 13.78 -12.69
CA GLN A 144 3.05 13.77 -11.43
C GLN A 144 3.67 12.70 -10.52
N PHE A 145 4.10 13.12 -9.34
CA PHE A 145 4.63 12.24 -8.31
C PHE A 145 3.59 12.05 -7.24
N TYR A 146 3.35 10.81 -6.85
CA TYR A 146 2.50 10.42 -5.73
C TYR A 146 3.28 9.47 -4.83
N TRP A 147 3.18 9.63 -3.52
CA TRP A 147 3.80 8.69 -2.60
C TRP A 147 2.90 8.34 -1.42
N SER A 148 3.13 7.16 -0.87
CA SER A 148 2.57 6.78 0.43
C SER A 148 3.43 7.36 1.56
N GLY A 149 2.78 7.64 2.69
CA GLY A 149 3.41 8.03 3.94
C GLY A 149 2.91 7.12 5.05
N VAL A 150 3.75 6.83 6.04
CA VAL A 150 3.40 5.91 7.15
C VAL A 150 2.93 6.65 8.39
N GLY A 151 3.32 7.92 8.56
CA GLY A 151 2.93 8.77 9.67
C GLY A 151 1.92 9.86 9.30
N THR A 152 1.30 10.44 10.33
CA THR A 152 0.49 11.65 10.22
C THR A 152 1.30 12.94 10.30
N ASN A 153 2.56 12.84 10.75
CA ASN A 153 3.47 13.97 11.00
C ASN A 153 4.72 13.92 10.12
N ASP A 154 4.70 13.11 9.06
CA ASP A 154 5.83 13.03 8.15
C ASP A 154 5.87 14.25 7.23
N ILE A 155 7.08 14.74 6.98
CA ILE A 155 7.40 15.74 5.97
C ILE A 155 8.29 15.10 4.92
N PHE A 156 8.10 15.50 3.66
CA PHE A 156 8.67 14.84 2.51
C PHE A 156 9.54 15.79 1.70
N THR A 157 10.68 15.29 1.24
CA THR A 157 11.50 15.93 0.20
C THR A 157 11.57 15.03 -1.01
N LEU A 158 11.14 15.51 -2.18
CA LEU A 158 11.39 14.82 -3.44
C LEU A 158 12.79 15.19 -3.92
N GLU A 159 13.62 14.16 -4.08
CA GLU A 159 15.02 14.31 -4.46
C GLU A 159 15.28 13.57 -5.78
N ALA A 160 16.25 14.07 -6.53
CA ALA A 160 16.64 13.47 -7.79
C ALA A 160 18.16 13.41 -7.95
N LYS A 161 18.59 12.54 -8.87
CA LYS A 161 19.97 12.45 -9.34
C LYS A 161 20.05 12.03 -10.80
N GLU A 162 21.14 12.39 -11.45
CA GLU A 162 21.31 12.22 -12.89
C GLU A 162 21.72 10.79 -13.28
N SER A 163 22.43 10.07 -12.41
CA SER A 163 22.90 8.71 -12.65
C SER A 163 22.82 7.82 -11.41
N LEU A 164 22.77 6.49 -11.62
CA LEU A 164 22.86 5.53 -10.53
C LEU A 164 24.23 5.55 -9.83
N THR A 165 25.29 5.95 -10.53
CA THR A 165 26.66 6.05 -10.00
C THR A 165 26.90 7.30 -9.16
N SER A 166 26.08 8.34 -9.31
CA SER A 166 26.12 9.50 -8.42
C SER A 166 25.64 9.12 -7.01
N THR A 167 26.38 9.54 -6.00
CA THR A 167 26.02 9.35 -4.58
C THR A 167 25.15 10.48 -4.03
N ASN A 168 25.19 11.65 -4.68
CA ASN A 168 24.55 12.85 -4.17
C ASN A 168 23.12 12.95 -4.71
N TRP A 169 22.17 13.08 -3.79
CA TRP A 169 20.77 13.36 -4.07
C TRP A 169 20.51 14.83 -3.78
N PHE A 170 19.79 15.50 -4.68
CA PHE A 170 19.46 16.90 -4.53
C PHE A 170 17.94 17.08 -4.53
N PRO A 171 17.38 17.96 -3.68
CA PRO A 171 15.98 18.32 -3.76
C PRO A 171 15.64 18.84 -5.16
N ILE A 172 14.52 18.40 -5.72
CA ILE A 172 14.11 18.87 -7.05
C ILE A 172 13.80 20.38 -7.00
N PRO A 173 14.13 21.14 -8.06
CA PRO A 173 13.84 22.56 -8.09
C PRO A 173 12.32 22.83 -8.17
N GLY A 174 11.89 23.99 -7.66
CA GLY A 174 10.52 24.48 -7.83
C GLY A 174 9.59 24.32 -6.62
N ALA A 175 10.04 23.71 -5.52
CA ALA A 175 9.31 23.66 -4.26
C ALA A 175 10.12 24.23 -3.10
N ALA A 176 9.43 24.72 -2.06
CA ALA A 176 10.03 25.00 -0.76
C ALA A 176 9.97 23.73 0.09
N TRP A 177 10.98 22.88 -0.04
CA TRP A 177 11.08 21.63 0.73
C TRP A 177 11.39 21.88 2.21
N PRO A 178 10.96 20.99 3.12
CA PRO A 178 10.10 19.81 2.90
C PRO A 178 8.60 20.15 2.88
N LEU A 179 7.77 19.27 2.32
CA LEU A 179 6.32 19.44 2.20
C LEU A 179 5.54 18.44 3.08
N LYS A 180 4.33 18.81 3.52
CA LYS A 180 3.37 17.90 4.16
C LYS A 180 2.46 17.15 3.19
N THR A 181 2.49 17.51 1.90
CA THR A 181 1.71 16.85 0.86
C THR A 181 2.37 15.54 0.46
N ASN A 182 1.57 14.62 -0.07
CA ASN A 182 2.04 13.33 -0.58
C ASN A 182 2.04 13.27 -2.13
N GLN A 183 2.03 14.44 -2.76
CA GLN A 183 2.02 14.60 -4.20
C GLN A 183 2.81 15.85 -4.61
N TRP A 184 3.37 15.81 -5.80
CA TRP A 184 4.06 16.94 -6.42
C TRP A 184 4.02 16.88 -7.95
N THR A 185 3.98 18.04 -8.60
CA THR A 185 4.03 18.16 -10.07
C THR A 185 5.35 18.77 -10.50
N LEU A 186 6.11 18.08 -11.35
CA LEU A 186 7.37 18.56 -11.92
C LEU A 186 7.20 18.79 -13.43
N PRO A 187 7.36 20.03 -13.94
CA PRO A 187 7.42 20.27 -15.38
C PRO A 187 8.59 19.52 -16.02
N LEU A 188 8.39 18.93 -17.20
CA LEU A 188 9.43 18.18 -17.92
C LEU A 188 10.64 19.05 -18.29
N THR A 189 10.44 20.36 -18.50
CA THR A 189 11.52 21.33 -18.69
C THR A 189 12.47 21.40 -17.49
N ASN A 190 11.98 21.00 -16.32
CA ASN A 190 12.68 21.01 -15.04
C ASN A 190 12.96 19.58 -14.53
N ALA A 191 12.84 18.56 -15.38
CA ALA A 191 13.12 17.16 -15.07
C ALA A 191 14.46 16.69 -15.70
N PRO A 192 15.62 17.29 -15.33
CA PRO A 192 16.92 16.93 -15.91
C PRO A 192 17.39 15.53 -15.46
N ALA A 193 16.81 15.01 -14.38
CA ALA A 193 17.23 13.79 -13.73
C ALA A 193 16.44 12.56 -14.19
N ARG A 194 17.08 11.39 -14.10
CA ARG A 194 16.48 10.09 -14.49
C ARG A 194 16.04 9.25 -13.29
N PHE A 195 16.50 9.59 -12.08
CA PHE A 195 16.25 8.83 -10.88
C PHE A 195 15.68 9.76 -9.81
N TYR A 196 14.61 9.30 -9.16
CA TYR A 196 13.87 10.04 -8.15
C TYR A 196 13.70 9.20 -6.90
N ARG A 197 13.67 9.86 -5.73
CA ARG A 197 13.27 9.25 -4.47
C ARG A 197 12.53 10.25 -3.61
N VAL A 198 11.72 9.74 -2.69
CA VAL A 198 11.14 10.56 -1.62
C VAL A 198 11.89 10.25 -0.34
N ARG A 199 12.41 11.31 0.30
CA ARG A 199 12.93 11.25 1.66
C ARG A 199 11.81 11.66 2.61
N ALA A 200 11.48 10.80 3.56
CA ALA A 200 10.50 11.06 4.61
C ALA A 200 11.23 11.30 5.93
N GLU A 201 10.82 12.33 6.66
CA GLU A 201 11.34 12.70 7.98
C GLU A 201 10.15 13.00 8.91
N GLN A 202 10.29 12.76 10.21
CA GLN A 202 9.28 13.23 11.16
C GLN A 202 9.43 14.74 11.37
N ALA A 203 8.32 15.47 11.32
CA ALA A 203 8.32 16.85 11.78
C ALA A 203 8.61 16.87 13.28
N ASN A 204 9.70 17.55 13.67
CA ASN A 204 9.91 17.90 15.07
C ASN A 204 8.83 18.91 15.45
N ASN A 205 8.01 18.56 16.46
CA ASN A 205 7.05 19.47 17.07
C ASN A 205 7.76 20.62 17.80
#